data_AF-F7QTV9-F1
#
_entry.id   AF-F7QTV9-F1
#
_cell.length_a   1.000
_cell.length_b   1.000
_cell.length_c   1.000
_cell.angle_alpha   90.00
_cell.angle_beta   90.00
_cell.angle_gamma   90.00
#
_symmetry.space_group_name_H-M   'P 1'
#
loop_
_entity.id
_entity.type
_entity.pdbx_description
1 polymer ?
#
loop_
_entity_poly.entity_id
_entity_poly.type
_entity_poly.pdbx_seq_one_letter_code
_entity_poly.pdbx_strand_id
1 'polypeptide(L)'
;MGTTILSFEDRIVIETLRHENRSLRYIADYLGFSKTTIFNEIHRLKGEYHATSAQADHETKLSYRGRKCSLTVNLKRLIEEKIKVQKWSIEQVAHVVMIAYKTIYNWVDQGLLEISLTDLPDHGIRRKRAKETRGTFSHGRSIEDRPAEASDRNIAGHFEADTVLSGKRKGSSSSYVCRTQESPYYR
;
A
#
# COMPACT_ATOMS: atom_id res chain seq x y z
N MET A 1 10.03 26.99 -2.55
CA MET A 1 9.70 25.86 -3.45
C MET A 1 8.50 26.31 -4.27
N GLY A 2 8.72 26.88 -5.45
CA GLY A 2 7.65 27.39 -6.31
C GLY A 2 6.87 26.25 -6.96
N THR A 3 5.56 26.41 -7.09
CA THR A 3 4.71 25.51 -7.86
C THR A 3 5.16 25.53 -9.33
N THR A 4 5.28 24.37 -9.96
CA THR A 4 5.69 24.25 -11.37
C THR A 4 4.51 24.38 -12.35
N ILE A 5 3.30 24.60 -11.83
CA ILE A 5 2.05 24.57 -12.58
C ILE A 5 1.38 25.93 -12.44
N LEU A 6 1.04 26.56 -13.57
CA LEU A 6 0.25 27.79 -13.61
C LEU A 6 -1.17 27.51 -13.12
N SER A 7 -1.61 28.30 -12.14
CA SER A 7 -3.00 28.31 -11.67
C SER A 7 -3.92 29.02 -12.67
N PHE A 8 -5.23 29.00 -12.43
CA PHE A 8 -6.17 29.75 -13.26
C PHE A 8 -5.97 31.27 -13.10
N GLU A 9 -5.67 31.73 -11.88
CA GLU A 9 -5.37 33.14 -11.59
C GLU A 9 -4.14 33.61 -12.39
N ASP A 10 -3.08 32.81 -12.43
CA ASP A 10 -1.88 33.11 -13.22
C ASP A 10 -2.22 33.24 -14.71
N ARG A 11 -3.10 32.38 -15.24
CA ARG A 11 -3.53 32.45 -16.65
C ARG A 11 -4.29 33.74 -16.96
N ILE A 12 -5.17 34.18 -16.05
CA ILE A 12 -5.89 35.46 -16.20
C ILE A 12 -4.89 36.61 -16.22
N VAL A 13 -3.89 36.61 -15.32
CA VAL A 13 -2.84 37.64 -15.30
C VAL A 13 -2.02 37.64 -16.59
N ILE A 14 -1.71 36.47 -17.15
CA ILE A 14 -1.02 36.39 -18.45
C ILE A 14 -1.88 37.02 -19.55
N GLU A 15 -3.18 36.74 -19.59
CA GLU A 15 -4.11 37.29 -20.57
C GLU A 15 -4.21 38.83 -20.47
N THR A 16 -4.41 39.37 -19.26
CA THR A 16 -4.50 40.83 -19.05
C THR A 16 -3.22 41.56 -19.43
N LEU A 17 -2.05 41.05 -18.99
CA LEU A 17 -0.76 41.66 -19.32
C LEU A 17 -0.41 41.54 -20.81
N ARG A 18 -0.98 40.56 -21.53
CA ARG A 18 -0.86 40.46 -22.98
C ARG A 18 -1.70 41.49 -23.70
N HIS A 19 -2.91 41.77 -23.24
CA HIS A 19 -3.72 42.87 -23.77
C HIS A 19 -3.07 44.24 -23.53
N GLU A 20 -2.31 44.40 -22.44
CA GLU A 20 -1.47 45.58 -22.19
C GLU A 20 -0.17 45.64 -23.02
N ASN A 21 0.07 44.67 -23.92
CA ASN A 21 1.29 44.56 -24.74
C ASN A 21 2.59 44.47 -23.93
N ARG A 22 2.55 43.89 -22.71
CA ARG A 22 3.76 43.67 -21.92
C ARG A 22 4.65 42.58 -22.53
N SER A 23 5.96 42.71 -22.30
CA SER A 23 6.92 41.73 -22.78
C SER A 23 6.79 40.40 -22.01
N LEU A 24 7.10 39.29 -22.67
CA LEU A 24 7.10 37.96 -22.02
C LEU A 24 8.00 37.90 -20.79
N ARG A 25 9.10 38.66 -20.79
CA ARG A 25 10.04 38.70 -19.67
C ARG A 25 9.44 39.42 -18.47
N TYR A 26 8.75 40.54 -18.71
CA TYR A 26 8.01 41.24 -17.66
C TYR A 26 6.97 40.34 -16.99
N ILE A 27 6.17 39.62 -17.79
CA ILE A 27 5.14 38.70 -17.27
C ILE A 27 5.77 37.59 -16.43
N ALA A 28 6.88 37.02 -16.91
CA ALA A 28 7.61 35.97 -16.22
C ALA A 28 8.18 36.46 -14.88
N ASP A 29 8.79 37.64 -14.86
CA ASP A 29 9.35 38.26 -13.65
C ASP A 29 8.23 38.64 -12.66
N TYR A 30 7.07 39.09 -13.14
CA TYR A 30 5.91 39.45 -12.33
C TYR A 30 5.30 38.24 -11.61
N LEU A 31 5.12 37.12 -12.31
CA LEU A 31 4.54 35.89 -11.74
C LEU A 31 5.59 34.99 -11.07
N GLY A 32 6.88 35.30 -11.19
CA GLY A 32 7.97 34.46 -10.66
C GLY A 32 8.19 33.16 -11.42
N PHE A 33 7.80 33.08 -12.69
CA PHE A 33 8.02 31.92 -13.55
C PHE A 33 9.16 32.16 -14.55
N SER A 34 9.64 31.09 -15.18
CA SER A 34 10.59 31.23 -16.28
C SER A 34 9.91 31.79 -17.53
N LYS A 35 10.66 32.57 -18.33
CA LYS A 35 10.19 33.09 -19.63
C LYS A 35 9.69 31.96 -20.55
N THR A 36 10.34 30.80 -20.51
CA THR A 36 9.94 29.63 -21.33
C THR A 36 8.60 29.06 -20.89
N THR A 37 8.30 29.03 -19.59
CA THR A 37 6.97 28.62 -19.08
C THR A 37 5.87 29.51 -19.67
N ILE A 38 6.03 30.82 -19.59
CA ILE A 38 5.05 31.79 -20.12
C ILE A 38 4.94 31.68 -21.65
N PHE A 39 6.07 31.54 -22.34
CA PHE A 39 6.09 31.33 -23.79
C PHE A 39 5.30 30.07 -24.20
N ASN A 40 5.56 28.93 -23.54
CA ASN A 40 4.89 27.67 -23.82
C ASN A 40 3.39 27.74 -23.52
N GLU A 41 3.00 28.45 -22.46
CA GLU A 41 1.60 28.62 -22.12
C GLU A 41 0.85 29.43 -23.17
N ILE A 42 1.44 30.54 -23.65
CA ILE A 42 0.83 31.38 -24.68
C ILE A 42 0.67 30.63 -26.02
N HIS A 43 1.66 29.81 -26.37
CA HIS A 43 1.64 29.04 -27.62
C HIS A 43 0.99 27.66 -27.47
N ARG A 44 0.30 27.40 -26.35
CA ARG A 44 -0.37 26.12 -26.07
C ARG A 44 -1.48 25.81 -27.06
N LEU A 45 -2.28 26.82 -27.42
CA LEU A 45 -3.42 26.71 -28.33
C LEU A 45 -3.13 27.50 -29.62
N LYS A 46 -3.73 27.05 -30.73
CA LYS A 46 -3.63 27.77 -32.01
C LYS A 46 -4.61 28.95 -31.99
N GLY A 47 -4.10 30.16 -32.17
CA GLY A 47 -4.91 31.39 -32.22
C GLY A 47 -4.56 32.37 -31.11
N GLU A 48 -5.49 33.27 -30.81
CA GLU A 48 -5.33 34.24 -29.73
C GLU A 48 -5.41 33.56 -28.36
N TYR A 49 -4.55 33.99 -27.44
CA TYR A 49 -4.46 33.42 -26.10
C TYR A 49 -5.62 33.90 -25.23
N HIS A 50 -6.37 32.94 -24.67
CA HIS A 50 -7.45 33.18 -23.71
C HIS A 50 -7.26 32.28 -22.49
N ALA A 51 -7.36 32.82 -21.28
CA ALA A 51 -7.11 32.06 -20.04
C ALA A 51 -8.12 30.93 -19.85
N THR A 52 -9.40 31.19 -20.17
CA THR A 52 -10.50 30.22 -20.08
C THR A 52 -10.27 29.01 -20.97
N SER A 53 -9.81 29.24 -22.21
CA SER A 53 -9.50 28.18 -23.18
C SER A 53 -8.28 27.37 -22.75
N ALA A 54 -7.23 28.03 -22.25
CA ALA A 54 -6.03 27.36 -21.75
C ALA A 54 -6.33 26.50 -20.50
N GLN A 55 -7.21 26.98 -19.63
CA GLN A 55 -7.68 26.23 -18.46
C GLN A 55 -8.50 25.00 -18.87
N ALA A 56 -9.45 25.16 -19.80
CA ALA A 56 -10.24 24.05 -20.31
C ALA A 56 -9.37 22.97 -20.98
N ASP A 57 -8.35 23.36 -21.75
CA ASP A 57 -7.35 22.42 -22.31
C ASP A 57 -6.57 21.68 -21.20
N HIS A 58 -6.16 22.40 -20.15
CA HIS A 58 -5.46 21.81 -19.02
C HIS A 58 -6.33 20.76 -18.32
N GLU A 59 -7.59 21.08 -18.00
CA GLU A 59 -8.55 20.17 -17.38
C GLU A 59 -8.85 18.95 -18.26
N THR A 60 -9.01 19.18 -19.56
CA THR A 60 -9.21 18.10 -20.54
C THR A 60 -8.02 17.14 -20.55
N LYS A 61 -6.79 17.67 -20.59
CA LYS A 61 -5.56 16.85 -20.54
C LYS A 61 -5.34 16.18 -19.19
N LEU A 62 -5.76 16.81 -18.09
CA LEU A 62 -5.76 16.19 -16.77
C LEU A 62 -6.68 14.96 -16.74
N SER A 63 -7.84 15.02 -17.41
CA SER A 63 -8.77 13.87 -17.50
C SER A 63 -8.18 12.66 -18.24
N TYR A 64 -7.17 12.86 -19.08
CA TYR A 64 -6.47 11.79 -19.79
C TYR A 64 -5.41 11.10 -18.93
N ARG A 65 -5.06 11.66 -17.78
CA ARG A 65 -4.07 11.06 -16.89
C ARG A 65 -4.66 9.85 -16.17
N GLY A 66 -3.80 8.87 -15.93
CA GLY A 66 -4.16 7.67 -15.19
C GLY A 66 -4.92 6.62 -16.01
N ARG A 67 -5.20 5.49 -15.37
CA ARG A 67 -5.93 4.39 -16.00
C ARG A 67 -7.42 4.69 -15.96
N LYS A 68 -8.08 4.66 -17.12
CA LYS A 68 -9.55 4.78 -17.19
C LYS A 68 -10.21 3.62 -16.45
N CYS A 69 -11.27 3.92 -15.70
CA CYS A 69 -12.04 2.89 -15.00
C CYS A 69 -12.70 1.96 -16.02
N SER A 70 -12.55 0.64 -15.85
CA SER A 70 -13.21 -0.36 -16.71
C SER A 70 -14.67 -0.64 -16.30
N LEU A 71 -15.19 0.09 -15.30
CA LEU A 71 -16.56 -0.07 -14.82
C LEU A 71 -17.54 0.59 -15.78
N THR A 72 -18.25 -0.22 -16.56
CA THR A 72 -19.36 0.24 -17.39
C THR A 72 -20.67 0.26 -16.60
N VAL A 73 -21.66 1.03 -17.06
CA VAL A 73 -22.98 1.13 -16.39
C VAL A 73 -23.67 -0.24 -16.29
N ASN A 74 -23.59 -1.06 -17.35
CA ASN A 74 -24.15 -2.41 -17.36
C ASN A 74 -23.44 -3.33 -16.36
N LEU A 75 -22.11 -3.22 -16.27
CA LEU A 75 -21.31 -4.00 -15.33
C LEU A 75 -21.61 -3.62 -13.88
N LYS A 76 -21.71 -2.32 -13.59
CA LYS A 76 -22.12 -1.79 -12.29
C LYS A 76 -23.46 -2.38 -11.86
N ARG A 77 -24.48 -2.26 -12.72
CA ARG A 77 -25.83 -2.78 -12.45
C ARG A 77 -25.82 -4.29 -12.18
N LEU A 78 -25.09 -5.06 -12.98
CA LEU A 78 -24.98 -6.51 -12.81
C LEU A 78 -24.35 -6.87 -11.47
N ILE A 79 -23.24 -6.22 -11.10
CA ILE A 79 -22.55 -6.47 -9.83
C ILE A 79 -23.45 -6.12 -8.65
N GLU A 80 -24.13 -4.97 -8.70
CA GLU A 80 -25.05 -4.52 -7.66
C GLU A 80 -26.25 -5.46 -7.50
N GLU A 81 -26.85 -5.92 -8.59
CA GLU A 81 -27.96 -6.87 -8.56
C GLU A 81 -27.54 -8.20 -7.92
N LYS A 82 -26.38 -8.76 -8.33
CA LYS A 82 -25.86 -10.02 -7.79
C LYS A 82 -25.56 -9.93 -6.30
N ILE A 83 -25.01 -8.81 -5.84
CA ILE A 83 -24.63 -8.64 -4.42
C ILE A 83 -25.86 -8.29 -3.57
N LYS A 84 -26.71 -7.35 -3.99
CA LYS A 84 -27.85 -6.88 -3.18
C LYS A 84 -29.01 -7.88 -3.15
N VAL A 85 -29.40 -8.40 -4.32
CA VAL A 85 -30.58 -9.26 -4.47
C VAL A 85 -30.23 -10.71 -4.18
N GLN A 86 -29.20 -11.22 -4.86
CA GLN A 86 -28.85 -12.64 -4.79
C GLN A 86 -27.92 -12.98 -3.61
N LYS A 87 -27.40 -11.96 -2.92
CA LYS A 87 -26.48 -12.10 -1.77
C LYS A 87 -25.26 -12.97 -2.08
N TRP A 88 -24.73 -12.84 -3.29
CA TRP A 88 -23.49 -13.54 -3.70
C TRP A 88 -22.25 -12.93 -3.04
N SER A 89 -21.24 -13.76 -2.80
CA SER A 89 -19.90 -13.29 -2.41
C SER A 89 -19.25 -12.54 -3.57
N ILE A 90 -18.45 -11.52 -3.25
CA ILE A 90 -17.68 -10.75 -4.26
C ILE A 90 -16.79 -11.67 -5.09
N GLU A 91 -16.22 -12.72 -4.50
CA GLU A 91 -15.39 -13.69 -5.23
C GLU A 91 -16.20 -14.47 -6.29
N GLN A 92 -17.46 -14.80 -5.98
CA GLN A 92 -18.35 -15.48 -6.92
C GLN A 92 -18.73 -14.56 -8.07
N VAL A 93 -19.05 -13.30 -7.77
CA VAL A 93 -19.35 -12.29 -8.80
C VAL A 93 -18.14 -12.04 -9.69
N ALA A 94 -16.96 -11.90 -9.09
CA ALA A 94 -15.69 -11.75 -9.79
C ALA A 94 -15.42 -12.89 -10.77
N HIS A 95 -15.70 -14.14 -10.36
CA HIS A 95 -15.56 -15.31 -11.21
C HIS A 95 -16.52 -15.30 -12.40
N VAL A 96 -17.80 -14.96 -12.19
CA VAL A 96 -18.80 -14.92 -13.28
C VAL A 96 -18.51 -13.79 -14.28
N VAL A 97 -18.03 -12.66 -13.78
CA VAL A 97 -17.71 -11.48 -14.58
C VAL A 97 -16.29 -11.57 -15.19
N MET A 98 -15.50 -12.58 -14.82
CA MET A 98 -14.11 -12.78 -15.25
C MET A 98 -13.19 -11.58 -14.93
N ILE A 99 -13.37 -10.98 -13.76
CA ILE A 99 -12.55 -9.87 -13.24
C ILE A 99 -11.89 -10.30 -11.93
N ALA A 100 -10.70 -9.79 -11.62
CA ALA A 100 -10.10 -10.03 -10.32
C ALA A 100 -10.97 -9.45 -9.19
N TYR A 101 -11.25 -10.24 -8.15
CA TYR A 101 -12.09 -9.82 -7.00
C TYR A 101 -11.59 -8.54 -6.33
N LYS A 102 -10.27 -8.33 -6.29
CA LYS A 102 -9.63 -7.12 -5.75
C LYS A 102 -10.08 -5.85 -6.49
N THR A 103 -10.37 -5.94 -7.78
CA THR A 103 -10.88 -4.81 -8.57
C THR A 103 -12.27 -4.39 -8.08
N ILE A 104 -13.12 -5.35 -7.74
CA ILE A 104 -14.47 -5.06 -7.21
C ILE A 104 -14.34 -4.42 -5.82
N TYR A 105 -13.48 -4.93 -4.94
CA TYR A 105 -13.20 -4.29 -3.65
C TYR A 105 -12.70 -2.84 -3.81
N ASN A 106 -11.76 -2.60 -4.72
CA ASN A 106 -11.28 -1.24 -4.99
C ASN A 106 -12.42 -0.30 -5.46
N TRP A 107 -13.37 -0.80 -6.24
CA TRP A 107 -14.53 -0.01 -6.67
C TRP A 107 -15.52 0.28 -5.54
N VAL A 108 -15.68 -0.65 -4.60
CA VAL A 108 -16.44 -0.41 -3.37
C VAL A 108 -15.75 0.65 -2.52
N ASP A 109 -14.44 0.53 -2.31
CA ASP A 109 -13.66 1.49 -1.51
C ASP A 109 -13.66 2.91 -2.11
N GLN A 110 -13.67 3.02 -3.45
CA GLN A 110 -13.79 4.28 -4.17
C GLN A 110 -15.22 4.86 -4.19
N GLY A 111 -16.22 4.12 -3.70
CA GLY A 111 -17.62 4.53 -3.73
C GLY A 111 -18.24 4.53 -5.14
N LEU A 112 -17.66 3.80 -6.09
CA LEU A 112 -18.19 3.70 -7.46
C LEU A 112 -19.43 2.79 -7.55
N LEU A 113 -19.50 1.82 -6.66
CA LEU A 113 -20.62 0.89 -6.49
C LEU A 113 -21.46 1.34 -5.30
N GLU A 114 -22.79 1.29 -5.43
CA GLU A 114 -23.72 1.62 -4.34
C GLU A 114 -23.87 0.45 -3.36
N ILE A 115 -22.75 -0.14 -2.93
CA ILE A 115 -22.72 -1.32 -2.08
C ILE A 115 -22.15 -0.92 -0.73
N SER A 116 -22.90 -1.18 0.33
CA SER A 116 -22.43 -0.97 1.70
C SER A 116 -21.69 -2.21 2.21
N LEU A 117 -20.80 -2.05 3.19
CA LEU A 117 -20.13 -3.21 3.81
C LEU A 117 -21.15 -4.20 4.43
N THR A 118 -22.31 -3.72 4.87
CA THR A 118 -23.41 -4.53 5.38
C THR A 118 -24.08 -5.41 4.33
N ASP A 119 -23.93 -5.10 3.04
CA ASP A 119 -24.48 -5.90 1.96
C ASP A 119 -23.65 -7.16 1.67
N LEU A 120 -22.38 -7.19 2.10
CA LEU A 120 -21.49 -8.32 1.85
C LEU A 120 -21.83 -9.50 2.79
N PRO A 121 -21.97 -10.73 2.29
CA PRO A 121 -22.34 -11.88 3.11
C PRO A 121 -21.40 -12.16 4.29
N ASP A 122 -20.10 -11.94 4.11
CA ASP A 122 -19.06 -12.28 5.09
C ASP A 122 -18.63 -11.10 5.99
N HIS A 123 -19.37 -9.99 5.98
CA HIS A 123 -19.01 -8.85 6.81
C HIS A 123 -19.05 -9.20 8.31
N GLY A 124 -18.01 -8.82 9.04
CA GLY A 124 -17.95 -9.03 10.50
C GLY A 124 -17.69 -10.46 10.96
N ILE A 125 -17.50 -11.44 10.07
CA ILE A 125 -17.17 -12.82 10.46
C ILE A 125 -15.73 -12.89 10.97
N ARG A 126 -15.57 -12.91 12.30
CA ARG A 126 -14.27 -13.14 12.95
C ARG A 126 -14.00 -14.63 13.07
N ARG A 127 -13.19 -15.20 12.17
CA ARG A 127 -12.70 -16.58 12.33
C ARG A 127 -11.79 -16.64 13.55
N LYS A 128 -12.23 -17.34 14.61
CA LYS A 128 -11.37 -17.64 15.76
C LYS A 128 -10.20 -18.48 15.25
N ARG A 129 -8.96 -18.04 15.50
CA ARG A 129 -7.79 -18.90 15.28
C ARG A 129 -7.96 -20.13 16.17
N ALA A 130 -7.61 -21.30 15.65
CA ALA A 130 -7.56 -22.52 16.46
C ALA A 130 -6.74 -22.24 17.72
N LYS A 131 -7.23 -22.69 18.86
CA LYS A 131 -6.55 -22.52 20.14
C LYS A 131 -5.24 -23.32 20.09
N GLU A 132 -4.10 -22.68 20.36
CA GLU A 132 -2.78 -23.33 20.36
C GLU A 132 -2.77 -24.50 21.35
N THR A 133 -2.47 -25.71 20.85
CA THR A 133 -2.55 -26.96 21.60
C THR A 133 -1.19 -27.50 22.03
N ARG A 134 -0.07 -26.87 21.65
CA ARG A 134 1.30 -27.34 21.97
C ARG A 134 1.66 -27.32 23.47
N GLY A 135 0.77 -26.86 24.34
CA GLY A 135 1.02 -26.76 25.77
C GLY A 135 1.94 -25.60 26.13
N THR A 136 2.12 -25.37 27.42
CA THR A 136 3.08 -24.36 27.94
C THR A 136 4.34 -25.12 28.38
N PHE A 137 5.52 -24.63 28.01
CA PHE A 137 6.78 -25.26 28.41
C PHE A 137 6.92 -25.26 29.94
N SER A 138 6.88 -26.44 30.57
CA SER A 138 7.25 -26.61 31.97
C SER A 138 8.74 -26.34 32.11
N HIS A 139 9.14 -25.46 33.04
CA HIS A 139 10.55 -25.15 33.25
C HIS A 139 11.26 -26.46 33.63
N GLY A 140 12.30 -26.83 32.88
CA GLY A 140 13.10 -28.02 33.14
C GLY A 140 13.91 -27.89 34.44
N ARG A 141 14.69 -28.92 34.77
CA ARG A 141 15.65 -28.86 35.88
C ARG A 141 16.76 -27.85 35.57
N SER A 142 17.29 -27.19 36.61
CA SER A 142 18.40 -26.27 36.45
C SER A 142 19.66 -27.04 36.05
N ILE A 143 20.56 -26.40 35.29
CA ILE A 143 21.89 -26.97 35.01
C ILE A 143 22.71 -27.17 36.29
N GLU A 144 22.39 -26.41 37.34
CA GLU A 144 23.01 -26.52 38.66
C GLU A 144 22.68 -27.84 39.37
N ASP A 145 21.56 -28.49 39.00
CA ASP A 145 21.10 -29.75 39.60
C ASP A 145 21.77 -30.99 38.98
N ARG A 146 22.81 -30.80 38.14
CA ARG A 146 23.47 -31.92 37.46
C ARG A 146 24.29 -32.79 38.44
N PRO A 147 24.36 -34.11 38.23
CA PRO A 147 25.23 -34.98 39.02
C PRO A 147 26.70 -34.65 38.81
N ALA A 148 27.52 -34.82 39.85
CA ALA A 148 28.96 -34.49 39.81
C ALA A 148 29.71 -35.23 38.69
N GLU A 149 29.32 -36.47 38.41
CA GLU A 149 29.89 -37.32 37.35
C GLU A 149 29.78 -36.67 35.95
N ALA A 150 28.74 -35.86 35.70
CA ALA A 150 28.58 -35.12 34.44
C ALA A 150 29.56 -33.93 34.33
N SER A 151 30.05 -33.41 35.46
CA SER A 151 31.07 -32.35 35.48
C SER A 151 32.46 -32.86 35.12
N ASP A 152 32.77 -34.11 35.50
CA ASP A 152 34.09 -34.74 35.29
C ASP A 152 34.32 -35.20 33.84
N ARG A 153 33.26 -35.24 33.01
CA ARG A 153 33.32 -35.51 31.55
C ARG A 153 34.01 -36.83 31.16
N ASN A 154 34.06 -37.79 32.08
CA ASN A 154 34.73 -39.07 31.86
C ASN A 154 33.86 -40.11 31.13
N ILE A 155 32.55 -39.87 31.02
CA ILE A 155 31.58 -40.82 30.47
C ILE A 155 30.91 -40.22 29.22
N ALA A 156 30.95 -40.96 28.11
CA ALA A 156 30.22 -40.61 26.90
C ALA A 156 28.71 -40.88 27.09
N GLY A 157 27.86 -39.96 26.63
CA GLY A 157 26.39 -40.12 26.65
C GLY A 157 25.61 -39.01 27.35
N HIS A 158 26.28 -38.06 28.00
CA HIS A 158 25.64 -36.87 28.55
C HIS A 158 25.42 -35.82 27.44
N PHE A 159 24.17 -35.68 26.99
CA PHE A 159 23.76 -34.62 26.07
C PHE A 159 23.07 -33.50 26.86
N GLU A 160 23.68 -32.32 26.87
CA GLU A 160 23.12 -31.11 27.49
C GLU A 160 22.78 -30.09 26.38
N ALA A 161 21.57 -29.53 26.45
CA ALA A 161 21.11 -28.49 25.53
C ALA A 161 20.74 -27.25 26.34
N ASP A 162 21.59 -26.23 26.27
CA ASP A 162 21.34 -24.98 26.97
C ASP A 162 20.54 -24.04 26.07
N THR A 163 19.53 -23.40 26.66
CA THR A 163 18.80 -22.31 26.00
C THR A 163 19.23 -21.00 26.63
N VAL A 164 20.00 -20.21 25.88
CA VAL A 164 20.35 -18.85 26.30
C VAL A 164 19.37 -17.87 25.71
N LEU A 165 18.71 -17.11 26.58
CA LEU A 165 17.87 -15.98 26.17
C LEU A 165 18.78 -14.80 25.85
N SER A 166 18.96 -14.50 24.55
CA SER A 166 19.61 -13.26 24.14
C SER A 166 18.76 -12.07 24.59
N GLY A 167 19.31 -11.25 25.48
CA GLY A 167 18.57 -10.25 26.25
C GLY A 167 18.01 -9.12 25.40
N LYS A 168 16.75 -9.24 24.96
CA LYS A 168 15.83 -8.11 24.74
C LYS A 168 14.40 -8.49 25.13
N ARG A 169 13.75 -7.64 25.92
CA ARG A 169 12.39 -7.85 26.44
C ARG A 169 11.35 -7.90 25.31
N LYS A 170 10.42 -8.86 25.44
CA LYS A 170 9.25 -9.18 24.59
C LYS A 170 9.58 -9.42 23.10
N GLY A 171 9.57 -10.70 22.72
CA GLY A 171 9.73 -11.16 21.33
C GLY A 171 11.11 -11.75 20.99
N SER A 172 11.89 -12.13 22.00
CA SER A 172 13.25 -12.65 21.83
C SER A 172 13.28 -14.06 21.23
N SER A 173 14.10 -14.21 20.20
CA SER A 173 14.52 -15.50 19.65
C SER A 173 15.35 -16.27 20.66
N SER A 174 14.89 -17.46 21.05
CA SER A 174 15.70 -18.41 21.82
C SER A 174 16.73 -19.05 20.90
N SER A 175 18.02 -18.86 21.22
CA SER A 175 19.10 -19.59 20.55
C SER A 175 19.43 -20.83 21.37
N TYR A 176 19.42 -21.99 20.72
CA TYR A 176 19.86 -23.24 21.30
C TYR A 176 21.37 -23.36 21.14
N VAL A 177 22.07 -23.58 22.24
CA VAL A 177 23.48 -23.96 22.23
C VAL A 177 23.54 -25.44 22.60
N CYS A 178 23.62 -26.29 21.58
CA CYS A 178 23.89 -27.70 21.78
C CYS A 178 25.39 -27.88 21.94
N ARG A 179 25.84 -28.36 23.10
CA ARG A 179 27.24 -28.69 23.34
C ARG A 179 27.40 -30.20 23.21
N THR A 180 27.86 -30.66 22.05
CA THR A 180 28.22 -32.07 21.84
C THR A 180 29.67 -32.28 22.24
N GLN A 181 29.96 -33.34 23.00
CA GLN A 181 31.33 -33.80 23.24
C GLN A 181 31.57 -35.05 22.40
N GLU A 182 32.49 -34.97 21.44
CA GLU A 182 33.14 -36.15 20.86
C GLU A 182 34.42 -36.40 21.67
N SER A 183 34.53 -37.57 22.30
CA SER A 183 35.76 -38.00 22.94
C SER A 183 36.79 -38.37 21.86
N PRO A 184 38.04 -37.86 21.90
CA PRO A 184 39.07 -38.23 20.93
C PRO A 184 39.64 -39.64 21.14
N TYR A 185 39.13 -40.42 22.10
CA TYR A 185 39.59 -41.79 22.35
C TYR A 185 38.51 -42.79 22.00
N TYR A 186 38.53 -43.25 20.76
CA TYR A 186 38.36 -44.64 20.28
C TYR A 186 38.38 -44.62 18.74
N ARG A 187 39.43 -45.17 18.13
CA ARG A 187 39.44 -45.73 16.77
C ARG A 187 39.84 -47.20 16.89
#